data_AF-A0A534BY14-F1
#
_entry.id   AF-A0A534BY14-F1
#
_cell.length_a   1.000
_cell.length_b   1.000
_cell.length_c   1.000
_cell.angle_alpha   90.00
_cell.angle_beta   90.00
_cell.angle_gamma   90.00
#
_symmetry.space_group_name_H-M   'P 1'
#
loop_
_entity.id
_entity.type
_entity.pdbx_description
1 polymer ?
#
loop_
_entity_poly.entity_id
_entity_poly.type
_entity_poly.pdbx_seq_one_letter_code
_entity_poly.pdbx_strand_id
1 'polypeptide(L)'
;AITGAGLTVGAVTMQSSSTVAAGSVISESPPAGTKVASGSPVNLVVSSGPAQVAVPNVVGQTQAAAASALTGAGLTVGAVTMQSSSTVAAGNVISESPSAGTRVASGSAVNLVVSSGPAQIAVPNVVGQTQAAATSAITGAGLTVGAVTMQSSSTVAAGSVISESPPAGTKVASGSAVDLVVSSGPAQVAVPNVVGQTQAAAASAITGAGLTVGTVAQQSSSTVAAGSVISESPSAGTKVASGSAVDLVVSSGGGISSGGGGGAFDSFTLAALLSSLIGGLRRARKIGDSLL
;
A
#
# COMPACT_ATOMS: atom_id res chain seq x y z
N ALA A 1 -21.21 70.90 26.78
CA ALA A 1 -20.42 71.68 27.77
C ALA A 1 -19.85 72.95 27.14
N ILE A 2 -19.02 72.87 26.09
CA ILE A 2 -18.37 74.03 25.43
C ILE A 2 -19.37 75.08 24.92
N THR A 3 -20.38 74.65 24.16
CA THR A 3 -21.43 75.54 23.64
C THR A 3 -22.33 76.14 24.71
N GLY A 4 -22.47 75.46 25.86
CA GLY A 4 -23.22 75.97 27.02
C GLY A 4 -22.46 77.04 27.81
N ALA A 5 -21.14 77.17 27.60
CA ALA A 5 -20.26 78.15 28.25
C ALA A 5 -19.98 79.40 27.38
N GLY A 6 -20.65 79.54 26.23
CA GLY A 6 -20.41 80.64 25.30
C GLY A 6 -19.11 80.53 24.50
N LEU A 7 -18.48 79.35 24.47
CA LEU A 7 -17.27 79.06 23.71
C LEU A 7 -17.60 78.33 22.41
N THR A 8 -16.69 78.40 21.43
CA THR A 8 -16.83 77.71 20.15
C THR A 8 -15.99 76.43 20.14
N VAL A 9 -16.47 75.39 19.45
CA VAL A 9 -15.65 74.20 19.21
C VAL A 9 -14.63 74.57 18.12
N GLY A 10 -13.36 74.52 18.48
CA GLY A 10 -12.24 74.75 17.58
C GLY A 10 -11.91 73.50 16.76
N ALA A 11 -10.62 73.31 16.44
CA ALA A 11 -10.16 72.14 15.71
C ALA A 11 -10.28 70.88 16.58
N VAL A 12 -10.89 69.83 16.02
CA VAL A 12 -10.91 68.49 16.62
C VAL A 12 -9.89 67.63 15.88
N THR A 13 -8.83 67.22 16.57
CA THR A 13 -7.82 66.30 16.04
C THR A 13 -7.94 64.94 16.70
N MET A 14 -7.68 63.88 15.93
CA MET A 14 -7.73 62.50 16.43
C MET A 14 -6.32 62.02 16.73
N GLN A 15 -6.11 61.41 17.90
CA GLN A 15 -4.85 60.81 18.30
C GLN A 15 -5.09 59.39 18.83
N SER A 16 -4.25 58.44 18.43
CA SER A 16 -4.31 57.07 18.96
C SER A 16 -3.88 57.03 20.42
N SER A 17 -4.66 56.35 21.27
CA SER A 17 -4.36 56.15 22.68
C SER A 17 -4.80 54.76 23.13
N SER A 18 -3.92 54.05 23.84
CA SER A 18 -4.22 52.75 24.45
C SER A 18 -4.83 52.85 25.85
N THR A 19 -4.80 54.03 26.47
CA THR A 19 -5.28 54.29 27.84
C THR A 19 -6.59 55.06 27.88
N VAL A 20 -6.90 55.83 26.83
CA VAL A 20 -8.13 56.64 26.72
C VAL A 20 -9.06 55.98 25.70
N ALA A 21 -10.28 55.64 26.13
CA ALA A 21 -11.28 54.99 25.27
C ALA A 21 -11.57 55.82 24.00
N ALA A 22 -11.86 55.15 22.89
CA ALA A 22 -12.18 55.83 21.63
C ALA A 22 -13.40 56.76 21.80
N GLY A 23 -13.29 57.98 21.26
CA GLY A 23 -14.30 59.03 21.41
C GLY A 23 -14.16 59.89 22.65
N SER A 24 -13.26 59.56 23.58
CA SER A 24 -12.97 60.39 24.76
C SER A 24 -11.89 61.43 24.46
N VAL A 25 -12.01 62.61 25.07
CA VAL A 25 -11.03 63.70 24.94
C VAL A 25 -9.75 63.33 25.69
N ILE A 26 -8.62 63.37 24.98
CA ILE A 26 -7.26 63.18 25.51
C ILE A 26 -6.75 64.49 26.10
N SER A 27 -6.95 65.60 25.39
CA SER A 27 -6.57 66.93 25.86
C SER A 27 -7.42 68.00 25.19
N GLU A 28 -7.52 69.15 25.85
CA GLU A 28 -8.20 70.33 25.33
C GLU A 28 -7.27 71.55 25.46
N SER A 29 -7.35 72.45 24.49
CA SER A 29 -6.59 73.69 24.49
C SER A 29 -7.52 74.85 24.14
N PRO A 30 -7.68 75.85 25.02
CA PRO A 30 -7.03 75.98 26.33
C PRO A 30 -7.58 74.99 27.38
N PRO A 31 -6.77 74.60 28.40
CA PRO A 31 -7.21 73.66 29.45
C PRO A 31 -8.39 74.19 30.27
N ALA A 32 -9.22 73.28 30.79
CA ALA A 32 -10.27 73.60 31.76
C ALA A 32 -9.78 74.55 32.87
N GLY A 33 -10.59 75.58 33.17
CA GLY A 33 -10.29 76.59 34.18
C GLY A 33 -9.49 77.80 33.66
N THR A 34 -9.03 77.79 32.41
CA THR A 34 -8.40 78.96 31.78
C THR A 34 -9.46 80.03 31.47
N LYS A 35 -9.22 81.27 31.91
CA LYS A 35 -10.07 82.41 31.55
C LYS A 35 -9.78 82.83 30.11
N VAL A 36 -10.78 82.72 29.25
CA VAL A 36 -10.73 83.13 27.85
C VAL A 36 -11.88 84.05 27.52
N ALA A 37 -11.73 84.85 26.46
CA ALA A 37 -12.81 85.68 25.97
C ALA A 37 -13.99 84.81 25.48
N SER A 38 -15.21 85.30 25.68
CA SER A 38 -16.41 84.66 25.13
C SER A 38 -16.26 84.49 23.61
N GLY A 39 -16.67 83.35 23.08
CA GLY A 39 -16.51 82.97 21.67
C GLY A 39 -15.16 82.35 21.30
N SER A 40 -14.17 82.29 22.21
CA SER A 40 -12.87 81.67 21.91
C SER A 40 -13.02 80.18 21.51
N PRO A 41 -12.23 79.70 20.53
CA PRO A 41 -12.24 78.30 20.12
C PRO A 41 -11.52 77.42 21.15
N VAL A 42 -12.13 76.27 21.48
CA VAL A 42 -11.49 75.18 22.25
C VAL A 42 -11.13 74.06 21.29
N ASN A 43 -9.84 73.83 21.10
CA ASN A 43 -9.34 72.71 20.31
C ASN A 43 -9.35 71.44 21.17
N LEU A 44 -9.77 70.33 20.58
CA LEU A 44 -9.91 69.04 21.25
C LEU A 44 -9.04 68.01 20.57
N VAL A 45 -8.25 67.29 21.35
CA VAL A 45 -7.61 66.05 20.90
C VAL A 45 -8.46 64.90 21.41
N VAL A 46 -9.03 64.11 20.52
CA VAL A 46 -9.92 62.99 20.84
C VAL A 46 -9.21 61.67 20.56
N SER A 47 -9.41 60.68 21.44
CA SER A 47 -8.85 59.35 21.27
C SER A 47 -9.51 58.62 20.11
N SER A 48 -8.70 58.08 19.21
CA SER A 48 -9.12 57.11 18.20
C SER A 48 -9.01 55.64 18.68
N GLY A 49 -8.60 55.41 19.93
CA GLY A 49 -8.32 54.07 20.48
C GLY A 49 -6.91 53.57 20.15
N PRO A 50 -6.61 52.28 20.41
CA PRO A 50 -5.29 51.70 20.16
C PRO A 50 -4.88 51.83 18.70
N ALA A 51 -3.58 52.00 18.44
CA ALA A 51 -3.05 52.01 17.09
C ALA A 51 -3.44 50.71 16.36
N GLN A 52 -4.12 50.85 15.22
CA GLN A 52 -4.55 49.71 14.42
C GLN A 52 -3.57 49.43 13.28
N VAL A 53 -3.25 48.16 13.08
CA VAL A 53 -2.44 47.67 11.97
C VAL A 53 -3.28 46.74 11.10
N ALA A 54 -3.05 46.78 9.78
CA ALA A 54 -3.69 45.85 8.86
C ALA A 54 -2.97 44.50 8.91
N VAL A 55 -3.73 43.41 9.00
CA VAL A 55 -3.17 42.05 8.92
C VAL A 55 -2.55 41.83 7.53
N PRO A 56 -1.25 41.49 7.42
CA PRO A 56 -0.63 41.16 6.15
C PRO A 56 -1.13 39.80 5.65
N ASN A 57 -1.23 39.63 4.33
CA ASN A 57 -1.60 38.33 3.74
C ASN A 57 -0.43 37.35 3.82
N VAL A 58 -0.54 36.33 4.67
CA VAL A 58 0.48 35.26 4.79
C VAL A 58 0.04 33.94 4.18
N VAL A 59 -1.13 33.88 3.54
CA VAL A 59 -1.64 32.67 2.87
C VAL A 59 -0.68 32.23 1.76
N GLY A 60 -0.35 30.94 1.74
CA GLY A 60 0.60 30.34 0.80
C GLY A 60 2.08 30.48 1.18
N GLN A 61 2.41 31.30 2.17
CA GLN A 61 3.77 31.40 2.69
C GLN A 61 4.11 30.25 3.65
N THR A 62 5.39 30.00 3.88
CA THR A 62 5.83 29.07 4.93
C THR A 62 5.47 29.63 6.31
N GLN A 63 5.26 28.78 7.30
CA GLN A 63 4.97 29.21 8.69
C GLN A 63 6.03 30.21 9.22
N ALA A 64 7.31 30.00 8.88
CA ALA A 64 8.40 30.88 9.29
C ALA A 64 8.29 32.27 8.63
N ALA A 65 8.05 32.32 7.32
CA ALA A 65 7.87 33.58 6.60
C ALA A 65 6.62 34.34 7.07
N ALA A 66 5.52 33.62 7.31
CA ALA A 66 4.30 34.14 7.90
C ALA A 66 4.55 34.78 9.28
N ALA A 67 5.28 34.09 10.16
CA ALA A 67 5.64 34.61 11.46
C ALA A 67 6.49 35.90 11.37
N SER A 68 7.46 35.94 10.45
CA SER A 68 8.26 37.14 10.19
C SER A 68 7.42 38.31 9.65
N ALA A 69 6.48 38.05 8.74
CA ALA A 69 5.59 39.08 8.20
C ALA A 69 4.65 39.65 9.27
N LEU A 70 4.08 38.80 10.13
CA LEU A 70 3.20 39.22 11.23
C LEU A 70 3.98 40.05 12.27
N THR A 71 5.15 39.58 12.70
CA THR A 71 5.98 40.32 13.66
C THR A 71 6.50 41.63 13.08
N GLY A 72 6.87 41.66 11.79
CA GLY A 72 7.23 42.90 11.09
C GLY A 72 6.09 43.91 10.99
N ALA A 73 4.84 43.45 10.96
CA ALA A 73 3.64 44.30 11.03
C ALA A 73 3.23 44.67 12.47
N GLY A 74 4.01 44.31 13.49
CA GLY A 74 3.66 44.58 14.90
C GLY A 74 2.51 43.71 15.41
N LEU A 75 2.25 42.56 14.78
CA LEU A 75 1.29 41.54 15.22
C LEU A 75 2.02 40.35 15.86
N THR A 76 1.28 39.51 16.57
CA THR A 76 1.82 38.29 17.19
C THR A 76 1.26 37.04 16.51
N VAL A 77 2.03 35.96 16.50
CA VAL A 77 1.54 34.66 16.04
C VAL A 77 0.68 34.06 17.15
N GLY A 78 -0.58 33.77 16.82
CA GLY A 78 -1.54 33.13 17.72
C GLY A 78 -1.45 31.61 17.69
N ALA A 79 -2.61 30.95 17.74
CA ALA A 79 -2.69 29.50 17.64
C ALA A 79 -2.31 29.03 16.23
N VAL A 80 -1.42 28.04 16.15
CA VAL A 80 -1.09 27.34 14.91
C VAL A 80 -1.75 25.97 14.94
N THR A 81 -2.63 25.73 13.98
CA THR A 81 -3.34 24.44 13.81
C THR A 81 -2.92 23.79 12.51
N MET A 82 -2.85 22.46 12.49
CA MET A 82 -2.49 21.69 11.30
C MET A 82 -3.74 21.14 10.64
N GLN A 83 -3.84 21.26 9.31
CA GLN A 83 -4.93 20.70 8.53
C GLN A 83 -4.39 20.04 7.26
N SER A 84 -4.97 18.90 6.89
CA SER A 84 -4.64 18.25 5.62
C SER A 84 -5.16 19.06 4.43
N SER A 85 -4.32 19.25 3.42
CA SER A 85 -4.66 19.90 2.15
C SER A 85 -3.94 19.23 1.00
N SER A 86 -4.67 18.92 -0.08
CA SER A 86 -4.11 18.41 -1.33
C SER A 86 -3.62 19.52 -2.27
N THR A 87 -3.98 20.79 -2.01
CA THR A 87 -3.68 21.93 -2.87
C THR A 87 -2.57 22.83 -2.31
N VAL A 88 -2.37 22.82 -0.99
CA VAL A 88 -1.36 23.63 -0.30
C VAL A 88 -0.23 22.73 0.17
N ALA A 89 1.00 23.04 -0.24
CA ALA A 89 2.19 22.28 0.16
C ALA A 89 2.34 22.21 1.69
N ALA A 90 2.85 21.09 2.20
CA ALA A 90 3.06 20.90 3.63
C ALA A 90 3.98 21.99 4.21
N GLY A 91 3.61 22.56 5.35
CA GLY A 91 4.33 23.65 6.02
C GLY A 91 3.92 25.06 5.57
N ASN A 92 3.06 25.19 4.56
CA ASN A 92 2.53 26.48 4.12
C ASN A 92 1.19 26.80 4.78
N VAL A 93 0.92 28.09 4.97
CA VAL A 93 -0.34 28.59 5.55
C VAL A 93 -1.49 28.39 4.57
N ILE A 94 -2.53 27.68 5.00
CA ILE A 94 -3.80 27.50 4.29
C ILE A 94 -4.69 28.73 4.49
N SER A 95 -4.80 29.19 5.73
CA SER A 95 -5.64 30.32 6.10
C SER A 95 -5.13 31.00 7.36
N GLU A 96 -5.50 32.26 7.52
CA GLU A 96 -5.20 33.10 8.67
C GLU A 96 -6.49 33.68 9.25
N SER A 97 -6.50 33.93 10.57
CA SER A 97 -7.61 34.58 11.25
C SER A 97 -7.07 35.52 12.33
N PRO A 98 -7.34 36.83 12.28
CA PRO A 98 -8.20 37.54 11.31
C PRO A 98 -7.66 37.55 9.88
N SER A 99 -8.54 37.72 8.88
CA SER A 99 -8.15 37.67 7.46
C SER A 99 -7.33 38.89 7.04
N ALA A 100 -6.50 38.72 6.01
CA ALA A 100 -5.74 39.79 5.35
C ALA A 100 -6.54 41.09 5.19
N GLY A 101 -5.90 42.22 5.49
CA GLY A 101 -6.50 43.54 5.39
C GLY A 101 -7.42 43.93 6.55
N THR A 102 -7.78 42.99 7.44
CA THR A 102 -8.51 43.32 8.68
C THR A 102 -7.66 44.25 9.54
N ARG A 103 -8.25 45.33 10.04
CA ARG A 103 -7.57 46.23 10.99
C ARG A 103 -7.75 45.72 12.40
N VAL A 104 -6.64 45.43 13.06
CA VAL A 104 -6.61 44.92 14.44
C VAL A 104 -5.71 45.81 15.28
N ALA A 105 -5.89 45.80 16.60
CA ALA A 105 -4.99 46.53 17.48
C ALA A 105 -3.55 46.00 17.33
N SER A 106 -2.56 46.87 17.37
CA SER A 106 -1.16 46.46 17.41
C SER A 106 -0.92 45.47 18.56
N GLY A 107 -0.13 44.43 18.30
CA GLY A 107 0.10 43.30 19.21
C GLY A 107 -0.95 42.19 19.16
N SER A 108 -2.04 42.35 18.41
CA SER A 108 -3.08 41.31 18.29
C SER A 108 -2.51 40.01 17.71
N ALA A 109 -3.04 38.89 18.21
CA ALA A 109 -2.66 37.56 17.74
C ALA A 109 -3.40 37.20 16.44
N VAL A 110 -2.67 36.65 15.48
CA VAL A 110 -3.22 36.08 14.24
C VAL A 110 -3.03 34.57 14.27
N ASN A 111 -4.13 33.83 14.27
CA ASN A 111 -4.16 32.38 14.23
C ASN A 111 -3.87 31.91 12.81
N LEU A 112 -3.11 30.82 12.69
CA LEU A 112 -2.71 30.24 11.41
C LEU A 112 -3.20 28.80 11.31
N VAL A 113 -3.74 28.45 10.15
CA VAL A 113 -3.98 27.06 9.75
C VAL A 113 -2.89 26.70 8.75
N VAL A 114 -2.06 25.73 9.08
CA VAL A 114 -0.91 25.30 8.28
C VAL A 114 -1.19 23.93 7.65
N SER A 115 -0.80 23.76 6.40
CA SER A 115 -0.97 22.49 5.69
C SER A 115 -0.07 21.42 6.26
N SER A 116 -0.65 20.27 6.60
CA SER A 116 0.09 19.03 6.86
C SER A 116 0.33 18.21 5.58
N GLY A 117 0.01 18.75 4.40
CA GLY A 117 0.00 18.03 3.13
C GLY A 117 -1.27 17.19 2.94
N PRO A 118 -1.30 16.31 1.90
CA PRO A 118 -2.46 15.48 1.60
C PRO A 118 -2.85 14.59 2.80
N ALA A 119 -4.14 14.29 2.93
CA ALA A 119 -4.63 13.37 3.95
C ALA A 119 -3.88 12.03 3.86
N GLN A 120 -3.35 11.58 4.99
CA GLN A 120 -2.56 10.37 5.09
C GLN A 120 -3.46 9.21 5.55
N ILE A 121 -3.40 8.09 4.85
CA ILE A 121 -4.14 6.86 5.12
C ILE A 121 -3.14 5.76 5.42
N ALA A 122 -3.42 4.94 6.43
CA ALA A 122 -2.59 3.78 6.73
C ALA A 122 -2.91 2.65 5.74
N VAL A 123 -1.88 2.07 5.12
CA VAL A 123 -2.04 0.92 4.25
C VAL A 123 -2.61 -0.27 5.04
N PRO A 124 -3.74 -0.86 4.62
CA PRO A 124 -4.31 -2.02 5.28
C PRO A 124 -3.45 -3.26 5.02
N ASN A 125 -3.36 -4.17 5.99
CA ASN A 125 -2.68 -5.45 5.80
C ASN A 125 -3.53 -6.40 4.96
N VAL A 126 -3.12 -6.65 3.72
CA VAL A 126 -3.80 -7.59 2.81
C VAL A 126 -3.00 -8.87 2.53
N VAL A 127 -1.85 -9.05 3.18
CA VAL A 127 -1.04 -10.27 3.07
C VAL A 127 -1.83 -11.50 3.52
N GLY A 128 -1.79 -12.56 2.71
CA GLY A 128 -2.53 -13.81 2.91
C GLY A 128 -3.99 -13.79 2.44
N GLN A 129 -4.56 -12.61 2.17
CA GLN A 129 -5.90 -12.50 1.60
C GLN A 129 -5.91 -12.88 0.11
N THR A 130 -7.09 -13.19 -0.42
CA THR A 130 -7.26 -13.36 -1.88
C THR A 130 -7.10 -12.01 -2.58
N GLN A 131 -6.66 -12.00 -3.84
CA GLN A 131 -6.53 -10.77 -4.62
C GLN A 131 -7.83 -9.92 -4.62
N ALA A 132 -9.00 -10.56 -4.67
CA ALA A 132 -10.29 -9.88 -4.64
C ALA A 132 -10.59 -9.20 -3.28
N ALA A 133 -10.31 -9.90 -2.18
CA ALA A 133 -10.48 -9.35 -0.84
C ALA A 133 -9.48 -8.21 -0.57
N ALA A 134 -8.22 -8.40 -0.99
CA ALA A 134 -7.17 -7.40 -0.93
C ALA A 134 -7.55 -6.12 -1.69
N THR A 135 -8.05 -6.25 -2.91
CA THR A 135 -8.53 -5.12 -3.73
C THR A 135 -9.66 -4.37 -3.03
N SER A 136 -10.62 -5.10 -2.45
CA SER A 136 -11.74 -4.50 -1.73
C SER A 136 -11.28 -3.75 -0.47
N ALA A 137 -10.32 -4.30 0.28
CA ALA A 137 -9.77 -3.65 1.46
C ALA A 137 -8.98 -2.37 1.11
N ILE A 138 -8.18 -2.39 0.04
CA ILE A 138 -7.39 -1.23 -0.42
C ILE A 138 -8.31 -0.10 -0.88
N THR A 139 -9.27 -0.42 -1.76
CA THR A 139 -10.23 0.57 -2.27
C THR A 139 -11.15 1.10 -1.17
N GLY A 140 -11.60 0.24 -0.25
CA GLY A 140 -12.40 0.65 0.92
C GLY A 140 -11.65 1.56 1.89
N ALA A 141 -10.32 1.47 1.94
CA ALA A 141 -9.48 2.39 2.71
C ALA A 141 -9.25 3.74 2.00
N GLY A 142 -9.71 3.94 0.76
CA GLY A 142 -9.44 5.16 -0.01
C GLY A 142 -8.07 5.18 -0.71
N LEU A 143 -7.47 4.01 -0.90
CA LEU A 143 -6.27 3.78 -1.69
C LEU A 143 -6.61 3.17 -3.05
N THR A 144 -5.65 3.13 -3.96
CA THR A 144 -5.82 2.50 -5.28
C THR A 144 -4.99 1.23 -5.38
N VAL A 145 -5.45 0.25 -6.15
CA VAL A 145 -4.64 -0.94 -6.45
C VAL A 145 -3.67 -0.58 -7.56
N GLY A 146 -2.38 -0.82 -7.32
CA GLY A 146 -1.29 -0.59 -8.25
C GLY A 146 -1.02 -1.79 -9.15
N ALA A 147 0.25 -2.08 -9.39
CA ALA A 147 0.69 -3.22 -10.16
C ALA A 147 0.42 -4.53 -9.40
N VAL A 148 -0.20 -5.49 -10.09
CA VAL A 148 -0.34 -6.86 -9.59
C VAL A 148 0.64 -7.75 -10.34
N THR A 149 1.60 -8.30 -9.61
CA THR A 149 2.61 -9.23 -10.15
C THR A 149 2.37 -10.63 -9.62
N MET A 150 2.65 -11.63 -10.43
CA MET A 150 2.51 -13.04 -10.05
C MET A 150 3.88 -13.61 -9.69
N GLN A 151 3.97 -14.31 -8.56
CA GLN A 151 5.19 -14.98 -8.13
C GLN A 151 4.87 -16.40 -7.66
N SER A 152 5.73 -17.36 -8.03
CA SER A 152 5.60 -18.72 -7.52
C SER A 152 5.92 -18.79 -6.03
N SER A 153 5.09 -19.50 -5.27
CA SER A 153 5.29 -19.75 -3.85
C SER A 153 4.82 -21.15 -3.48
N SER A 154 5.63 -21.87 -2.71
CA SER A 154 5.27 -23.18 -2.14
C SER A 154 4.52 -23.07 -0.81
N THR A 155 4.53 -21.89 -0.18
CA THR A 155 3.94 -21.65 1.16
C THR A 155 2.63 -20.88 1.10
N VAL A 156 2.41 -20.09 0.05
CA VAL A 156 1.21 -19.25 -0.13
C VAL A 156 0.33 -19.85 -1.20
N ALA A 157 -0.96 -20.07 -0.88
CA ALA A 157 -1.94 -20.62 -1.80
C ALA A 157 -2.07 -19.77 -3.07
N ALA A 158 -2.30 -20.41 -4.21
CA ALA A 158 -2.49 -19.71 -5.48
C ALA A 158 -3.68 -18.73 -5.40
N GLY A 159 -3.47 -17.50 -5.87
CA GLY A 159 -4.45 -16.41 -5.81
C GLY A 159 -4.45 -15.60 -4.51
N SER A 160 -3.62 -15.97 -3.53
CA SER A 160 -3.41 -15.19 -2.30
C SER A 160 -2.23 -14.23 -2.42
N VAL A 161 -2.32 -13.08 -1.76
CA VAL A 161 -1.25 -12.08 -1.70
C VAL A 161 -0.08 -12.59 -0.88
N ILE A 162 1.11 -12.62 -1.48
CA ILE A 162 2.39 -12.93 -0.84
C ILE A 162 2.92 -11.71 -0.10
N SER A 163 2.90 -10.55 -0.76
CA SER A 163 3.38 -9.29 -0.21
C SER A 163 2.70 -8.10 -0.88
N GLU A 164 2.77 -6.96 -0.19
CA GLU A 164 2.23 -5.68 -0.63
C GLU A 164 3.32 -4.61 -0.53
N SER A 165 3.22 -3.57 -1.36
CA SER A 165 4.09 -2.41 -1.31
C SER A 165 3.28 -1.13 -1.56
N PRO A 166 3.27 -0.15 -0.66
CA PRO A 166 4.01 -0.09 0.62
C PRO A 166 3.50 -1.10 1.66
N PRO A 167 4.31 -1.46 2.69
CA PRO A 167 3.91 -2.44 3.69
C PRO A 167 2.81 -1.91 4.62
N ALA A 168 2.01 -2.82 5.19
CA ALA A 168 0.97 -2.55 6.17
C ALA A 168 1.37 -1.52 7.23
N GLY A 169 0.45 -0.59 7.53
CA GLY A 169 0.65 0.47 8.52
C GLY A 169 1.47 1.66 8.02
N THR A 170 2.10 1.58 6.84
CA THR A 170 2.73 2.74 6.21
C THR A 170 1.68 3.81 5.95
N LYS A 171 1.99 5.06 6.32
CA LYS A 171 1.13 6.21 6.02
C LYS A 171 1.45 6.72 4.62
N VAL A 172 0.44 6.69 3.75
CA VAL A 172 0.54 7.16 2.35
C VAL A 172 -0.54 8.19 2.08
N ALA A 173 -0.37 8.99 1.03
CA ALA A 173 -1.41 9.93 0.65
C ALA A 173 -2.68 9.19 0.23
N SER A 174 -3.85 9.79 0.49
CA SER A 174 -5.12 9.31 -0.05
C SER A 174 -5.02 9.14 -1.57
N GLY A 175 -5.51 8.03 -2.09
CA GLY A 175 -5.43 7.68 -3.51
C GLY A 175 -4.09 7.10 -3.97
N SER A 176 -3.07 7.00 -3.11
CA SER A 176 -1.82 6.31 -3.45
C SER A 176 -2.06 4.86 -3.86
N ALA A 177 -1.23 4.37 -4.78
CA ALA A 177 -1.27 3.00 -5.27
C ALA A 177 -0.57 2.04 -4.31
N VAL A 178 -1.16 0.86 -4.13
CA VAL A 178 -0.58 -0.27 -3.40
C VAL A 178 -0.38 -1.42 -4.38
N ASP A 179 0.88 -1.76 -4.63
CA ASP A 179 1.28 -2.88 -5.48
C ASP A 179 1.15 -4.20 -4.73
N LEU A 180 0.76 -5.25 -5.44
CA LEU A 180 0.53 -6.58 -4.88
C LEU A 180 1.39 -7.61 -5.60
N VAL A 181 1.99 -8.50 -4.81
CA VAL A 181 2.60 -9.74 -5.30
C VAL A 181 1.66 -10.87 -4.92
N VAL A 182 1.09 -11.55 -5.91
CA VAL A 182 0.11 -12.62 -5.73
C VAL A 182 0.77 -13.96 -6.06
N SER A 183 0.44 -14.98 -5.28
CA SER A 183 0.95 -16.33 -5.49
C SER A 183 0.35 -16.95 -6.74
N SER A 184 1.21 -17.43 -7.64
CA SER A 184 0.81 -18.33 -8.74
C SER A 184 0.81 -19.81 -8.31
N GLY A 185 1.02 -20.11 -7.03
CA GLY A 185 1.24 -21.45 -6.51
C GLY A 185 2.68 -21.95 -6.70
N PRO A 186 2.97 -23.25 -6.46
CA PRO A 186 4.31 -23.80 -6.55
C PRO A 186 4.89 -23.64 -7.96
N ALA A 187 6.21 -23.38 -8.04
CA ALA A 187 6.91 -23.28 -9.31
C ALA A 187 6.66 -24.55 -10.15
N GLN A 188 6.29 -24.37 -11.41
CA GLN A 188 5.98 -25.48 -12.31
C GLN A 188 7.19 -25.77 -13.20
N VAL A 189 7.56 -27.05 -13.29
CA VAL A 189 8.64 -27.58 -14.11
C VAL A 189 8.04 -28.55 -15.13
N ALA A 190 8.54 -28.52 -16.37
CA ALA A 190 8.14 -29.48 -17.39
C ALA A 190 8.88 -30.82 -17.17
N VAL A 191 8.14 -31.93 -17.19
CA VAL A 191 8.74 -33.27 -17.12
C VAL A 191 9.61 -33.50 -18.36
N PRO A 192 10.92 -33.79 -18.20
CA PRO A 192 11.80 -34.10 -19.32
C PRO A 192 11.43 -35.45 -19.95
N ASN A 193 11.57 -35.57 -21.27
CA ASN A 193 11.37 -36.84 -21.95
C ASN A 193 12.55 -37.78 -21.69
N VAL A 194 12.35 -38.80 -20.85
CA VAL A 194 13.37 -39.81 -20.53
C VAL A 194 13.07 -41.19 -21.12
N VAL A 195 12.01 -41.31 -21.92
CA VAL A 195 11.67 -42.56 -22.63
C VAL A 195 12.81 -43.00 -23.56
N GLY A 196 13.21 -44.27 -23.46
CA GLY A 196 14.33 -44.84 -24.21
C GLY A 196 15.72 -44.59 -23.61
N GLN A 197 15.85 -43.70 -22.62
CA GLN A 197 17.11 -43.49 -21.91
C GLN A 197 17.37 -44.61 -20.89
N THR A 198 18.63 -44.78 -20.48
CA THR A 198 18.97 -45.69 -19.38
C THR A 198 18.42 -45.15 -18.06
N GLN A 199 18.12 -46.03 -17.10
CA GLN A 199 17.64 -45.60 -15.78
C GLN A 199 18.53 -44.53 -15.13
N ALA A 200 19.87 -44.65 -15.26
CA ALA A 200 20.82 -43.68 -14.71
C ALA A 200 20.76 -42.32 -15.41
N ALA A 201 20.65 -42.30 -16.74
CA ALA A 201 20.50 -41.07 -17.51
C ALA A 201 19.14 -40.40 -17.24
N ALA A 202 18.07 -41.20 -17.18
CA ALA A 202 16.73 -40.76 -16.83
C ALA A 202 16.68 -40.11 -15.44
N ALA A 203 17.26 -40.77 -14.43
CA ALA A 203 17.36 -40.23 -13.08
C ALA A 203 18.14 -38.90 -13.04
N SER A 204 19.23 -38.80 -13.80
CA SER A 204 20.02 -37.56 -13.89
C SER A 204 19.24 -36.43 -14.58
N ALA A 205 18.47 -36.73 -15.63
CA ALA A 205 17.64 -35.74 -16.31
C ALA A 205 16.49 -35.24 -15.43
N ILE A 206 15.84 -36.13 -14.68
CA ILE A 206 14.74 -35.81 -13.75
C ILE A 206 15.26 -34.94 -12.59
N THR A 207 16.34 -35.37 -11.94
CA THR A 207 16.95 -34.61 -10.84
C THR A 207 17.55 -33.28 -11.30
N GLY A 208 18.16 -33.25 -12.50
CA GLY A 208 18.67 -32.03 -13.13
C GLY A 208 17.56 -31.03 -13.50
N ALA A 209 16.33 -31.51 -13.75
CA ALA A 209 15.17 -30.65 -13.94
C ALA A 209 14.57 -30.13 -12.62
N GLY A 210 15.04 -30.57 -11.45
CA GLY A 210 14.47 -30.21 -10.14
C GLY A 210 13.24 -31.04 -9.77
N LEU A 211 13.07 -32.21 -10.39
CA LEU A 211 12.05 -33.21 -10.05
C LEU A 211 12.69 -34.35 -9.24
N THR A 212 11.87 -35.16 -8.59
CA THR A 212 12.34 -36.33 -7.84
C THR A 212 12.05 -37.61 -8.60
N VAL A 213 12.94 -38.60 -8.53
CA VAL A 213 12.65 -39.93 -9.08
C VAL A 213 11.69 -40.63 -8.12
N GLY A 214 10.54 -41.01 -8.64
CA GLY A 214 9.50 -41.71 -7.89
C GLY A 214 9.74 -43.22 -7.87
N THR A 215 8.66 -43.96 -8.09
CA THR A 215 8.65 -45.42 -8.12
C THR A 215 9.28 -45.92 -9.42
N VAL A 216 10.23 -46.84 -9.31
CA VAL A 216 10.81 -47.55 -10.47
C VAL A 216 10.22 -48.95 -10.54
N ALA A 217 9.30 -49.17 -11.47
CA ALA A 217 8.74 -50.48 -11.76
C ALA A 217 9.56 -51.18 -12.85
N GLN A 218 9.70 -52.50 -12.74
CA GLN A 218 10.35 -53.33 -13.76
C GLN A 218 9.27 -54.06 -14.57
N GLN A 219 9.40 -54.04 -15.90
CA GLN A 219 8.51 -54.77 -16.79
C GLN A 219 9.31 -55.47 -17.89
N SER A 220 8.96 -56.71 -18.22
CA SER A 220 9.57 -57.40 -19.36
C SER A 220 9.12 -56.76 -20.67
N SER A 221 10.08 -56.50 -21.56
CA SER A 221 9.80 -55.94 -22.89
C SER A 221 10.75 -56.54 -23.92
N SER A 222 10.19 -57.04 -25.01
CA SER A 222 10.96 -57.55 -26.16
C SER A 222 11.36 -56.45 -27.14
N THR A 223 10.84 -55.23 -26.97
CA THR A 223 11.06 -54.09 -27.87
C THR A 223 11.97 -53.01 -27.28
N VAL A 224 12.13 -53.00 -25.95
CA VAL A 224 12.96 -52.02 -25.23
C VAL A 224 14.12 -52.75 -24.55
N ALA A 225 15.34 -52.27 -24.78
CA ALA A 225 16.55 -52.86 -24.22
C ALA A 225 16.50 -52.92 -22.68
N ALA A 226 17.08 -53.97 -22.09
CA ALA A 226 17.15 -54.12 -20.65
C ALA A 226 17.87 -52.91 -20.01
N GLY A 227 17.29 -52.35 -18.95
CA GLY A 227 17.80 -51.17 -18.26
C GLY A 227 17.36 -49.81 -18.86
N SER A 228 16.60 -49.81 -19.96
CA SER A 228 16.02 -48.59 -20.55
C SER A 228 14.59 -48.32 -20.08
N VAL A 229 14.20 -47.05 -20.00
CA VAL A 229 12.86 -46.61 -19.63
C VAL A 229 11.87 -46.91 -20.76
N ILE A 230 10.83 -47.70 -20.44
CA ILE A 230 9.68 -48.01 -21.30
C ILE A 230 8.69 -46.86 -21.29
N SER A 231 8.37 -46.33 -20.11
CA SER A 231 7.41 -45.25 -19.94
C SER A 231 7.70 -44.47 -18.67
N GLU A 232 7.25 -43.22 -18.65
CA GLU A 232 7.31 -42.30 -17.52
C GLU A 232 5.91 -41.80 -17.18
N SER A 233 5.67 -41.52 -15.90
CA SER A 233 4.45 -40.91 -15.41
C SER A 233 4.81 -39.85 -14.37
N PRO A 234 4.47 -38.56 -14.56
CA PRO A 234 3.68 -37.98 -15.67
C PRO A 234 4.40 -37.99 -17.02
N SER A 235 3.66 -37.88 -18.14
CA SER A 235 4.25 -37.90 -19.48
C SER A 235 5.11 -36.67 -19.78
N ALA A 236 6.10 -36.82 -20.66
CA ALA A 236 6.93 -35.74 -21.19
C ALA A 236 6.14 -34.45 -21.50
N GLY A 237 6.68 -33.32 -21.07
CA GLY A 237 6.08 -32.00 -21.30
C GLY A 237 4.94 -31.63 -20.35
N THR A 238 4.48 -32.55 -19.49
CA THR A 238 3.51 -32.22 -18.42
C THR A 238 4.15 -31.23 -17.45
N LYS A 239 3.45 -30.14 -17.12
CA LYS A 239 3.89 -29.20 -16.08
C LYS A 239 3.47 -29.72 -14.72
N VAL A 240 4.45 -29.96 -13.86
CA VAL A 240 4.22 -30.38 -12.47
C VAL A 240 4.93 -29.46 -11.50
N ALA A 241 4.50 -29.45 -10.24
CA ALA A 241 5.18 -28.67 -9.21
C ALA A 241 6.64 -29.14 -9.07
N SER A 242 7.56 -28.20 -8.90
CA SER A 242 8.96 -28.49 -8.58
C SER A 242 9.05 -29.43 -7.38
N GLY A 243 9.92 -30.43 -7.46
CA GLY A 243 10.04 -31.52 -6.48
C GLY A 243 9.05 -32.67 -6.62
N SER A 244 8.09 -32.61 -7.57
CA SER A 244 7.17 -33.73 -7.83
C SER A 244 7.91 -35.00 -8.26
N ALA A 245 7.38 -36.16 -7.89
CA ALA A 245 7.91 -37.46 -8.27
C ALA A 245 7.53 -37.83 -9.71
N VAL A 246 8.50 -38.38 -10.45
CA VAL A 246 8.29 -38.99 -11.76
C VAL A 246 8.53 -40.49 -11.64
N ASP A 247 7.47 -41.27 -11.81
CA ASP A 247 7.52 -42.73 -11.81
C ASP A 247 8.04 -43.24 -13.15
N LEU A 248 8.88 -44.28 -13.11
CA LEU A 248 9.51 -44.88 -14.28
C LEU A 248 9.15 -46.36 -14.37
N VAL A 249 8.83 -46.80 -15.57
CA VAL A 249 8.78 -48.23 -15.92
C VAL A 249 10.02 -48.54 -16.74
N VAL A 250 10.86 -49.44 -16.25
CA VAL A 250 12.13 -49.83 -16.88
C VAL A 250 12.04 -51.26 -17.39
N SER A 251 12.64 -51.52 -18.55
CA SER A 251 12.69 -52.85 -19.14
C SER A 251 13.62 -53.76 -18.37
N SER A 252 13.12 -54.92 -17.92
CA SER A 252 13.96 -56.01 -17.40
C SER A 252 14.52 -56.91 -18.51
N GLY A 253 14.24 -56.58 -19.79
CA GLY A 253 14.61 -57.38 -20.95
C GLY A 253 13.51 -58.35 -21.40
N GLY A 254 13.57 -58.74 -22.67
CA GLY A 254 12.71 -59.80 -23.22
C GLY A 254 13.25 -61.14 -22.77
N GLY A 255 12.40 -61.98 -22.19
CA GLY A 255 12.73 -63.36 -21.83
C GLY A 255 13.09 -64.18 -23.07
N ILE A 256 14.31 -64.01 -23.56
CA ILE A 256 15.03 -64.94 -24.43
C ILE A 256 16.43 -65.08 -23.86
N SER A 257 16.55 -65.93 -22.84
CA SER A 257 17.78 -66.69 -22.65
C SER A 257 17.91 -67.63 -23.85
N SER A 258 18.47 -67.12 -24.95
CA SER A 258 18.83 -67.93 -26.11
C SER A 258 20.11 -68.69 -25.77
N GLY A 259 19.93 -69.92 -25.30
CA GLY A 259 20.99 -70.92 -25.28
C GLY A 259 21.44 -71.29 -26.70
N GLY A 260 22.75 -71.47 -26.84
CA GLY A 260 23.43 -72.16 -27.94
C GLY A 260 24.95 -72.08 -27.73
N GLY A 261 25.70 -73.14 -27.45
CA GLY A 261 25.38 -74.55 -27.28
C GLY A 261 26.62 -75.34 -26.84
N GLY A 262 26.40 -76.59 -26.40
CA GLY A 262 27.44 -77.62 -26.32
C GLY A 262 27.47 -78.43 -25.01
N GLY A 263 26.75 -79.56 -24.97
CA GLY A 263 27.09 -80.67 -24.06
C GLY A 263 25.92 -81.39 -23.36
N ALA A 264 25.57 -82.56 -23.91
CA ALA A 264 25.22 -83.81 -23.20
C ALA A 264 24.05 -83.87 -22.18
N PHE A 265 23.00 -84.58 -22.59
CA PHE A 265 22.09 -85.50 -21.85
C PHE A 265 21.64 -85.13 -20.42
N ASP A 266 20.35 -84.83 -20.22
CA ASP A 266 19.37 -85.81 -19.73
C ASP A 266 17.94 -85.24 -19.64
N SER A 267 16.96 -86.14 -19.72
CA SER A 267 15.52 -85.88 -19.75
C SER A 267 14.94 -85.58 -18.35
N PHE A 268 13.69 -85.06 -18.33
CA PHE A 268 12.83 -84.72 -17.16
C PHE A 268 13.13 -83.33 -16.55
N THR A 269 12.19 -82.38 -16.39
CA THR A 269 10.78 -82.52 -16.01
C THR A 269 9.99 -81.28 -16.46
N LEU A 270 8.94 -81.50 -17.24
CA LEU A 270 7.91 -80.52 -17.60
C LEU A 270 6.82 -80.55 -16.53
N ALA A 271 6.83 -79.64 -15.55
CA ALA A 271 5.69 -79.40 -14.66
C ALA A 271 5.81 -78.06 -13.92
N ALA A 272 5.04 -77.06 -14.36
CA ALA A 272 4.36 -76.03 -13.55
C ALA A 272 4.06 -74.79 -14.42
N LEU A 273 3.06 -74.92 -15.28
CA LEU A 273 2.39 -73.81 -15.94
C LEU A 273 0.91 -73.87 -15.54
N LEU A 274 0.32 -72.71 -15.29
CA LEU A 274 -1.09 -72.43 -14.95
C LEU A 274 -1.50 -72.51 -13.46
N SER A 275 -1.30 -71.41 -12.73
CA SER A 275 -2.26 -70.88 -11.74
C SER A 275 -1.87 -69.46 -11.31
N SER A 276 -2.25 -68.45 -12.09
CA SER A 276 -2.67 -67.10 -11.63
C SER A 276 -2.82 -66.15 -12.82
N LEU A 277 -3.75 -66.47 -13.74
CA LEU A 277 -4.17 -65.54 -14.80
C LEU A 277 -5.68 -65.67 -15.07
N ILE A 278 -6.50 -65.78 -14.03
CA ILE A 278 -7.92 -65.37 -14.01
C ILE A 278 -8.23 -65.03 -12.55
N GLY A 279 -8.28 -63.74 -12.20
CA GLY A 279 -8.62 -63.36 -10.83
C GLY A 279 -8.38 -61.89 -10.50
N GLY A 280 -8.95 -60.97 -11.28
CA GLY A 280 -8.81 -59.54 -10.95
C GLY A 280 -9.51 -58.54 -11.86
N LEU A 281 -10.48 -58.98 -12.67
CA LEU A 281 -11.31 -58.07 -13.48
C LEU A 281 -12.77 -58.29 -13.12
N ARG A 282 -13.24 -57.69 -12.02
CA ARG A 282 -14.65 -57.36 -11.73
C ARG A 282 -14.79 -56.63 -10.38
N ARG A 283 -14.70 -55.30 -10.40
CA ARG A 283 -15.56 -54.46 -9.55
C ARG A 283 -15.73 -53.07 -10.16
N ALA A 284 -16.57 -53.00 -11.19
CA ALA A 284 -17.20 -51.77 -11.61
C ALA A 284 -18.65 -52.05 -12.03
N ARG A 285 -19.57 -51.21 -11.52
CA ARG A 285 -21.02 -51.12 -11.80
C ARG A 285 -21.88 -52.20 -11.12
N LYS A 286 -22.99 -51.93 -10.42
CA LYS A 286 -23.99 -50.86 -10.56
C LYS A 286 -25.03 -51.00 -9.44
N ILE A 287 -25.32 -49.97 -8.63
CA ILE A 287 -26.68 -49.68 -8.13
C ILE A 287 -26.77 -48.16 -7.92
N GLY A 288 -27.41 -47.48 -8.87
CA GLY A 288 -28.38 -46.45 -8.51
C GLY A 288 -29.75 -47.09 -8.71
N ASP A 289 -30.65 -47.00 -7.74
CA ASP A 289 -31.86 -46.16 -7.85
C ASP A 289 -32.79 -46.32 -6.62
N SER A 290 -33.51 -45.23 -6.32
CA SER A 290 -34.72 -45.10 -5.50
C SER A 290 -34.66 -45.28 -3.96
N LEU A 291 -34.94 -44.18 -3.24
CA LEU A 291 -36.26 -43.93 -2.63
C LEU A 291 -36.35 -42.49 -2.08
N LEU A 292 -37.49 -41.84 -2.40
CA LEU A 292 -38.27 -40.84 -1.64
C LEU A 292 -37.57 -39.83 -0.73
#